data_AF-A0A6A6M3K0-F1
#
_entry.id   AF-A0A6A6M3K0-F1
#
_cell.length_a   1.000
_cell.length_b   1.000
_cell.length_c   1.000
_cell.angle_alpha   90.00
_cell.angle_beta   90.00
_cell.angle_gamma   90.00
#
_symmetry.space_group_name_H-M   'P 1'
#
loop_
_entity.id
_entity.type
_entity.pdbx_description
1 polymer ?
#
loop_
_entity_poly.entity_id
_entity_poly.type
_entity_poly.pdbx_seq_one_letter_code
_entity_poly.pdbx_strand_id
1 'polypeptide(L)'
;MVKFLKPNKAVIILQGRYAGRKAVIVKSFDDGTRDRAYGHCLVAGIKKYPSKVIKKDSAKKTAKKSRVKCFIKLVNYQHLMPTRYTLDVDLKDVVTVDALQSKEKKVGLRRRPRRGSRRGSRLARIGGSLPSSDL
;
A
#
# COMPACT_ATOMS: atom_id res chain seq x y z
N MET A 1 -17.08 25.89 3.67
CA MET A 1 -17.35 24.43 3.68
C MET A 1 -16.02 23.69 3.53
N VAL A 2 -15.63 22.82 4.48
CA VAL A 2 -14.28 22.21 4.46
C VAL A 2 -14.25 20.98 3.57
N LYS A 3 -13.32 20.95 2.62
CA LYS A 3 -13.13 19.85 1.67
C LYS A 3 -12.58 18.60 2.38
N PHE A 4 -13.35 17.51 2.37
CA PHE A 4 -13.00 16.25 3.05
C PHE A 4 -12.12 15.33 2.18
N LEU A 5 -12.20 15.46 0.86
CA LEU A 5 -11.41 14.70 -0.11
C LEU A 5 -10.07 15.39 -0.34
N LYS A 6 -9.16 15.18 0.62
CA LYS A 6 -7.78 15.64 0.56
C LYS A 6 -6.85 14.47 0.20
N PRO A 7 -5.65 14.74 -0.35
CA PRO A 7 -4.62 13.72 -0.44
C PRO A 7 -4.37 13.10 0.94
N ASN A 8 -3.89 11.85 0.96
CA ASN A 8 -3.60 11.05 2.17
C ASN A 8 -4.84 10.65 2.99
N LYS A 9 -6.05 10.85 2.44
CA LYS A 9 -7.28 10.30 3.01
C LYS A 9 -7.48 8.85 2.59
N ALA A 10 -7.86 8.01 3.56
CA ALA A 10 -8.27 6.65 3.28
C ALA A 10 -9.72 6.61 2.77
N VAL A 11 -9.93 5.83 1.73
CA VAL A 11 -11.22 5.69 1.03
C VAL A 11 -11.49 4.22 0.72
N ILE A 12 -12.77 3.88 0.58
CA ILE A 12 -13.22 2.58 0.09
C ILE A 12 -13.80 2.78 -1.31
N ILE A 13 -13.40 1.92 -2.25
CA ILE A 13 -13.96 1.94 -3.60
C ILE A 13 -15.32 1.27 -3.59
N LEU A 14 -16.34 1.95 -4.12
CA LEU A 14 -17.71 1.44 -4.17
C LEU A 14 -17.96 0.58 -5.42
N GLN A 15 -17.43 0.97 -6.58
CA GLN A 15 -17.80 0.36 -7.86
C GLN A 15 -16.60 -0.11 -8.71
N GLY A 16 -16.86 -1.08 -9.58
CA GLY A 16 -15.91 -1.68 -10.52
C GLY A 16 -15.06 -2.80 -9.91
N ARG A 17 -14.03 -3.24 -10.66
CA ARG A 17 -13.19 -4.41 -10.32
C ARG A 17 -12.57 -4.41 -8.92
N TYR A 18 -12.38 -3.24 -8.31
CA TYR A 18 -11.76 -3.06 -6.99
C TYR A 18 -12.77 -2.62 -5.92
N ALA A 19 -14.07 -2.82 -6.15
CA ALA A 19 -15.10 -2.56 -5.15
C ALA A 19 -14.79 -3.27 -3.81
N GLY A 20 -15.10 -2.61 -2.69
CA GLY A 20 -14.83 -3.08 -1.33
C GLY A 20 -13.34 -3.05 -0.93
N ARG A 21 -12.44 -2.53 -1.79
CA ARG A 21 -11.02 -2.41 -1.46
C ARG A 21 -10.71 -1.05 -0.84
N LYS A 22 -9.88 -1.08 0.20
CA LYS A 22 -9.30 0.07 0.85
C LYS A 22 -8.23 0.68 -0.03
N ALA A 23 -8.22 2.00 -0.09
CA ALA A 23 -7.27 2.75 -0.87
C ALA A 23 -7.01 4.13 -0.26
N VAL A 24 -6.02 4.83 -0.80
CA VAL A 24 -5.59 6.16 -0.38
C VAL A 24 -5.63 7.08 -1.58
N ILE A 25 -6.15 8.29 -1.39
CA ILE A 25 -6.11 9.36 -2.39
C ILE A 25 -4.68 9.89 -2.45
N VAL A 26 -4.04 9.76 -3.62
CA VAL A 26 -2.71 10.32 -3.87
C VAL A 26 -2.82 11.75 -4.40
N LYS A 27 -3.71 11.96 -5.36
CA LYS A 27 -3.95 13.26 -5.99
C LYS A 27 -5.44 13.43 -6.29
N SER A 28 -5.97 14.61 -5.95
CA SER A 28 -7.33 15.03 -6.24
C SER A 28 -7.36 15.92 -7.49
N PHE A 29 -8.38 15.74 -8.34
CA PHE A 29 -8.66 16.57 -9.51
C PHE A 29 -10.12 16.99 -9.46
N ASP A 30 -10.36 18.17 -8.91
CA ASP A 30 -11.73 18.61 -8.61
C ASP A 30 -12.38 19.30 -9.80
N ASP A 31 -11.58 20.07 -10.55
CA ASP A 31 -12.02 20.77 -11.76
C ASP A 31 -11.94 19.89 -13.03
N GLY A 32 -11.62 18.61 -12.86
CA GLY A 32 -11.38 17.67 -13.95
C GLY A 32 -10.05 17.89 -14.66
N THR A 33 -9.80 17.07 -15.68
CA THR A 33 -8.65 17.18 -16.59
C THR A 33 -9.14 17.18 -18.02
N ARG A 34 -8.29 17.56 -18.99
CA ARG A 34 -8.65 17.57 -20.41
C ARG A 34 -9.19 16.21 -20.90
N ASP A 35 -8.68 15.11 -20.36
CA ASP A 35 -9.14 13.77 -20.69
C ASP A 35 -10.49 13.41 -20.03
N ARG A 36 -10.81 14.03 -18.90
CA ARG A 36 -11.95 13.69 -18.03
C ARG A 36 -12.48 14.95 -17.36
N ALA A 37 -13.56 15.49 -17.91
CA ALA A 37 -14.20 16.72 -17.41
C ALA A 37 -14.88 16.56 -16.03
N TYR A 38 -15.02 15.35 -15.50
CA TYR A 38 -15.63 15.11 -14.18
C TYR A 38 -14.59 15.11 -13.05
N GLY A 39 -15.05 15.45 -11.84
CA GLY A 39 -14.25 15.36 -10.62
C GLY A 39 -13.78 13.93 -10.34
N HIS A 40 -12.47 13.73 -10.25
CA HIS A 40 -11.88 12.42 -10.06
C HIS A 40 -10.61 12.49 -9.24
N CYS A 41 -10.09 11.34 -8.85
CA CYS A 41 -8.86 11.27 -8.09
C CYS A 41 -8.01 10.06 -8.49
N LEU A 42 -6.71 10.21 -8.28
CA LEU A 42 -5.74 9.15 -8.38
C LEU A 42 -5.66 8.41 -7.06
N VAL A 43 -5.93 7.11 -7.11
CA VAL A 43 -6.07 6.27 -5.94
C VAL A 43 -5.07 5.12 -5.98
N ALA A 44 -4.37 4.92 -4.88
CA ALA A 44 -3.49 3.76 -4.66
C ALA A 44 -4.11 2.85 -3.59
N GLY A 45 -4.33 1.58 -3.91
CA GLY A 45 -5.05 0.66 -3.03
C GLY A 45 -4.51 -0.75 -3.01
N ILE A 46 -5.05 -1.56 -2.12
CA ILE A 46 -4.63 -2.94 -1.91
C ILE A 46 -5.55 -3.89 -2.70
N LYS A 47 -5.02 -4.58 -3.71
CA LYS A 47 -5.74 -5.59 -4.50
C LYS A 47 -5.90 -6.88 -3.71
N LYS A 48 -4.80 -7.37 -3.13
CA LYS A 48 -4.78 -8.58 -2.30
C LYS A 48 -4.28 -8.22 -0.92
N TYR A 49 -5.15 -8.34 0.06
CA TYR A 49 -4.80 -8.16 1.47
C TYR A 49 -3.87 -9.28 1.94
N PRO A 50 -2.97 -8.98 2.90
CA PRO A 50 -2.20 -10.02 3.56
C PRO A 50 -3.14 -10.94 4.35
N SER A 51 -2.85 -12.24 4.34
CA SER A 51 -3.58 -13.21 5.16
C SER A 51 -3.06 -13.18 6.60
N LYS A 52 -3.91 -13.56 7.56
CA LYS A 52 -3.53 -13.65 8.98
C LYS A 52 -2.30 -14.54 9.16
N VAL A 53 -1.26 -13.98 9.78
CA VAL A 53 -0.03 -14.68 10.14
C VAL A 53 -0.19 -15.23 11.56
N ILE A 54 0.17 -16.49 11.77
CA ILE A 54 0.10 -17.15 13.09
C ILE A 54 1.53 -17.44 13.54
N LYS A 55 1.82 -17.34 14.85
CA LYS A 55 3.16 -17.59 15.41
C LYS A 55 3.73 -18.98 15.07
N LYS A 56 2.86 -19.97 14.85
CA LYS A 56 3.21 -21.36 14.48
C LYS A 56 3.64 -21.51 13.01
N ASP A 57 3.46 -20.50 12.17
CA ASP A 57 3.82 -20.57 10.75
C ASP A 57 5.34 -20.58 10.56
N SER A 58 5.84 -21.42 9.65
CA SER A 58 7.24 -21.35 9.23
C SER A 58 7.52 -20.06 8.47
N ALA A 59 8.78 -19.58 8.52
CA ALA A 59 9.19 -18.35 7.85
C ALA A 59 8.81 -18.30 6.35
N LYS A 60 8.83 -19.44 5.66
CA LYS A 60 8.41 -19.58 4.26
C LYS A 60 6.90 -19.33 4.09
N LYS A 61 6.05 -19.86 4.99
CA LYS A 61 4.60 -19.65 4.96
C LYS A 61 4.25 -18.21 5.30
N THR A 62 4.89 -17.64 6.32
CA THR A 62 4.74 -16.23 6.71
C THR A 62 5.08 -15.29 5.55
N ALA A 63 6.23 -15.51 4.89
CA ALA A 63 6.64 -14.70 3.74
C ALA A 63 5.70 -14.78 2.53
N LYS A 64 4.90 -15.86 2.41
CA LYS A 64 3.84 -16.00 1.40
C LYS A 64 2.55 -15.29 1.82
N LYS A 65 2.14 -15.40 3.09
CA LYS A 65 0.93 -14.78 3.66
C LYS A 65 1.03 -13.24 3.72
N SER A 66 2.22 -12.69 4.00
CA SER A 66 2.46 -11.24 4.06
C SER A 66 2.61 -10.57 2.69
N ARG A 67 2.35 -11.28 1.57
CA ARG A 67 2.47 -10.69 0.22
C ARG A 67 1.26 -9.84 -0.10
N VAL A 68 1.47 -8.53 -0.14
CA VAL A 68 0.48 -7.55 -0.59
C VAL A 68 0.63 -7.32 -2.09
N LYS A 69 -0.49 -7.28 -2.81
CA LYS A 69 -0.54 -6.83 -4.20
C LYS A 69 -1.30 -5.52 -4.26
N CYS A 70 -0.69 -4.48 -4.80
CA CYS A 70 -1.30 -3.16 -4.90
C CYS A 70 -1.94 -2.92 -6.28
N PHE A 71 -2.76 -1.87 -6.38
CA PHE A 71 -3.24 -1.33 -7.63
C PHE A 71 -3.25 0.19 -7.57
N ILE A 72 -3.15 0.82 -8.74
CA ILE A 72 -3.31 2.25 -8.93
C ILE A 72 -4.40 2.42 -9.99
N LYS A 73 -5.34 3.33 -9.73
CA LYS A 73 -6.46 3.61 -10.62
C LYS A 73 -6.93 5.06 -10.48
N LEU A 74 -7.37 5.66 -11.58
CA LEU A 74 -8.17 6.90 -11.56
C LEU A 74 -9.64 6.53 -11.31
N VAL A 75 -10.26 7.18 -10.34
CA VAL A 75 -11.62 6.88 -9.87
C VAL A 75 -12.42 8.18 -9.75
N ASN A 76 -13.66 8.18 -10.24
CA ASN A 76 -14.61 9.28 -10.02
C ASN A 76 -14.96 9.36 -8.53
N TYR A 77 -15.14 10.56 -7.99
CA TYR A 77 -15.53 10.76 -6.60
C TYR A 77 -16.83 10.08 -6.19
N GLN A 78 -17.81 9.97 -7.09
CA GLN A 78 -19.06 9.25 -6.80
C GLN A 78 -18.84 7.77 -6.45
N HIS A 79 -17.73 7.18 -6.92
CA HIS A 79 -17.41 5.77 -6.67
C HIS A 79 -16.50 5.57 -5.46
N LEU A 80 -16.37 6.58 -4.61
CA LEU A 80 -15.60 6.53 -3.38
C LEU A 80 -16.49 6.75 -2.16
N MET A 81 -16.26 5.92 -1.15
CA MET A 81 -16.74 6.16 0.20
C MET A 81 -15.59 6.76 1.02
N PRO A 82 -15.67 8.04 1.41
CA PRO A 82 -14.67 8.65 2.28
C PRO A 82 -14.74 8.02 3.67
N THR A 83 -13.57 7.85 4.30
CA THR A 83 -13.49 7.37 5.69
C THR A 83 -12.89 8.44 6.59
N ARG A 84 -13.06 8.28 7.92
CA ARG A 84 -12.46 9.18 8.92
C ARG A 84 -10.93 9.15 8.90
N TYR A 85 -10.34 8.04 8.47
CA TYR A 85 -8.92 7.77 8.64
C TYR A 85 -8.05 8.55 7.64
N THR A 86 -6.91 9.02 8.13
CA THR A 86 -5.81 9.56 7.33
C THR A 86 -4.66 8.58 7.40
N LEU A 87 -3.96 8.40 6.29
CA LEU A 87 -2.77 7.56 6.21
C LEU A 87 -1.64 8.41 5.67
N ASP A 88 -0.60 8.58 6.47
CA ASP A 88 0.57 9.34 6.09
C ASP A 88 1.54 8.43 5.32
N VAL A 89 1.41 8.45 4.00
CA VAL A 89 2.27 7.68 3.09
C VAL A 89 2.60 8.55 1.89
N ASP A 90 3.87 8.91 1.75
CA ASP A 90 4.35 9.72 0.63
C ASP A 90 4.42 8.87 -0.65
N LEU A 91 3.33 8.92 -1.43
CA LEU A 91 3.20 8.21 -2.70
C LEU A 91 3.20 9.15 -3.92
N LYS A 92 3.39 10.45 -3.71
CA LYS A 92 3.27 11.48 -4.75
C LYS A 92 4.32 11.30 -5.86
N ASP A 93 5.55 10.96 -5.50
CA ASP A 93 6.66 10.85 -6.45
C ASP A 93 6.62 9.53 -7.23
N VAL A 94 6.06 8.49 -6.61
CA VAL A 94 6.01 7.14 -7.17
C VAL A 94 4.81 6.96 -8.10
N VAL A 95 3.70 7.68 -7.85
CA VAL A 95 2.42 7.45 -8.52
C VAL A 95 2.02 8.67 -9.35
N THR A 96 2.50 8.71 -10.59
CA THR A 96 2.12 9.73 -11.58
C THR A 96 1.02 9.25 -12.53
N VAL A 97 0.27 10.21 -13.11
CA VAL A 97 -0.80 9.91 -14.08
C VAL A 97 -0.23 9.27 -15.34
N ASP A 98 0.95 9.68 -15.79
CA ASP A 98 1.60 9.16 -16.99
C ASP A 98 2.01 7.68 -16.83
N ALA A 99 2.35 7.28 -15.61
CA ALA A 99 2.66 5.89 -15.29
C ALA A 99 1.44 4.94 -15.42
N LEU A 100 0.22 5.48 -15.55
CA LEU A 100 -0.98 4.69 -15.81
C LEU A 100 -1.20 4.35 -17.28
N GLN A 101 -0.66 5.16 -18.20
CA GLN A 101 -0.84 4.99 -19.65
C GLN A 101 0.02 3.85 -20.19
N SER A 102 1.28 3.73 -19.72
CA SER A 102 2.18 2.64 -20.11
C SER A 102 1.93 1.36 -19.28
N LYS A 103 1.63 0.23 -19.95
CA LYS A 103 1.39 -1.06 -19.28
C LYS A 103 2.59 -1.53 -18.44
N GLU A 104 3.82 -1.27 -18.89
CA GLU A 104 5.05 -1.70 -18.23
C GLU A 104 5.31 -0.97 -16.91
N LYS A 105 5.20 0.36 -16.91
CA LYS A 105 5.35 1.21 -15.71
C LYS A 105 4.30 0.85 -14.65
N LYS A 106 3.07 0.55 -15.08
CA LYS A 106 1.98 0.06 -14.23
C LYS A 106 2.27 -1.32 -13.62
N VAL A 107 2.98 -2.20 -14.33
CA VAL A 107 3.41 -3.50 -13.79
C VAL A 107 4.57 -3.32 -12.80
N GLY A 108 5.48 -2.38 -13.04
CA GLY A 108 6.55 -1.98 -12.10
C GLY A 108 5.99 -1.47 -10.77
N LEU A 109 4.98 -0.61 -10.81
CA LEU A 109 4.30 -0.07 -9.61
C LEU A 109 3.45 -1.10 -8.86
N ARG A 110 2.95 -2.12 -9.57
CA ARG A 110 2.28 -3.28 -8.98
C ARG A 110 3.26 -4.33 -8.49
N ARG A 111 4.52 -4.29 -8.96
CA ARG A 111 5.59 -5.16 -8.52
C ARG A 111 6.08 -4.66 -7.17
N ARG A 112 6.26 -5.63 -6.29
CA ARG A 112 6.59 -5.46 -4.88
C ARG A 112 7.88 -4.63 -4.73
N PRO A 113 8.03 -3.82 -3.67
CA PRO A 113 9.37 -3.55 -3.16
C PRO A 113 9.95 -4.91 -2.77
N ARG A 114 10.91 -5.41 -3.55
CA ARG A 114 11.76 -6.52 -3.10
C ARG A 114 12.64 -5.97 -1.99
N ARG A 115 12.10 -5.76 -0.78
CA ARG A 115 12.95 -5.62 0.39
C ARG A 115 13.56 -7.00 0.68
N GLY A 116 14.65 -7.28 -0.04
CA GLY A 116 15.78 -8.00 0.50
C GLY A 116 16.30 -7.18 1.68
N SER A 117 15.72 -7.44 2.85
CA SER A 117 16.24 -6.97 4.12
C SER A 117 16.43 -8.20 4.99
N ARG A 118 17.32 -9.09 4.55
CA ARG A 118 18.01 -10.03 5.44
C ARG A 118 19.08 -9.25 6.20
N ARG A 119 18.68 -8.33 7.08
CA ARG A 119 19.54 -7.74 8.11
C ARG A 119 18.63 -7.39 9.29
N GLY A 120 18.76 -8.13 10.39
CA GLY A 120 18.03 -7.82 11.63
C GLY A 120 17.62 -9.00 12.50
N SER A 121 17.77 -10.26 12.07
CA SER A 121 17.71 -11.41 12.99
C SER A 121 19.11 -11.86 13.37
N ARG A 122 19.88 -10.97 14.02
CA ARG A 122 20.86 -11.43 15.01
C ARG A 122 20.10 -11.45 16.32
N LEU A 123 19.56 -12.63 16.65
CA LEU A 123 19.25 -12.98 18.02
C LEU A 123 20.51 -12.64 18.84
N ALA A 124 20.41 -11.66 19.73
CA ALA A 124 21.24 -11.62 20.91
C ALA A 124 20.85 -12.84 21.77
N ARG A 125 21.44 -13.99 21.45
CA ARG A 125 21.61 -15.10 22.38
C ARG A 125 23.01 -14.92 22.96
N ILE A 126 23.13 -14.09 23.98
CA ILE A 126 24.20 -14.23 24.96
C ILE A 126 23.54 -14.87 26.17
N GLY A 127 23.47 -16.19 26.10
CA GLY A 127 23.22 -17.09 27.20
C GLY A 127 24.25 -18.19 27.02
N GLY A 128 25.45 -17.91 27.53
CA GLY A 128 26.60 -18.80 27.53
C GLY A 128 27.15 -18.85 28.95
N SER A 129 26.96 -20.01 29.55
CA SER A 129 27.52 -20.52 30.80
C SER A 129 28.95 -20.07 31.12
N LEU A 130 29.18 -19.86 32.42
CA LEU A 130 30.49 -19.81 33.09
C LEU A 130 31.49 -20.86 32.58
N PRO A 131 32.78 -20.50 32.48
CA PRO A 131 33.87 -21.39 32.80
C PRO A 131 34.53 -20.95 34.11
N SER A 132 34.43 -21.81 35.11
CA SER A 132 35.36 -21.91 36.23
C SER A 132 36.76 -22.28 35.72
N SER A 133 37.79 -21.50 36.04
CA SER A 133 39.19 -21.98 36.23
C SER A 133 40.09 -20.83 36.73
N ASP A 134 40.70 -21.08 37.89
CA ASP A 134 42.11 -20.83 38.23
C ASP A 134 42.67 -19.40 38.20
N LEU A 135 42.59 -18.73 39.37
CA LEU A 135 43.72 -18.19 40.17
C LEU A 135 43.22 -17.62 41.50
#